data_AF-A0A1T5C118-F1
#
_entry.id   AF-A0A1T5C118-F1
#
_cell.length_a   1.000
_cell.length_b   1.000
_cell.length_c   1.000
_cell.angle_alpha   90.00
_cell.angle_beta   90.00
_cell.angle_gamma   90.00
#
_symmetry.space_group_name_H-M   'P 1'
#
loop_
_entity.id
_entity.type
_entity.pdbx_description
1 polymer ?
#
loop_
_entity_poly.entity_id
_entity_poly.type
_entity_poly.pdbx_seq_one_letter_code
_entity_poly.pdbx_strand_id
1 'polypeptide(L)'
;MRLIGILLMALMLSGAVEASVYKDFEKVWEARDKTYRSERETLEVRAKSSADRAIQALVMGERTGGDDLTLALTAAWSLSELVGRGQTLYALREHMAARPSLALSEAWLQGKIDELRRKAGEADLIEGEMEILKGRDTISVQQWIGALEQLSMMRGTISGSAAELALIEQNLSSYYRARAGEQADRQRLIASVLVGLSAAVRSKQNDFQHRSAVCASTGRCTVR
;
A
#
# COMPACT_ATOMS: atom_id res chain seq x y z
N MET A 1 -20.76 -15.50 42.80
CA MET A 1 -20.93 -14.83 41.48
C MET A 1 -19.72 -14.00 41.00
N ARG A 2 -18.52 -14.05 41.63
CA ARG A 2 -17.34 -13.28 41.19
C ARG A 2 -16.38 -14.01 40.22
N LEU A 3 -16.44 -15.34 40.15
CA LEU A 3 -15.54 -16.16 39.33
C LEU A 3 -15.85 -16.15 37.82
N ILE A 4 -17.13 -16.00 37.42
CA ILE A 4 -17.52 -15.91 36.01
C ILE A 4 -17.00 -14.62 35.36
N GLY A 5 -17.01 -13.51 36.11
CA GLY A 5 -16.46 -12.22 35.64
C GLY A 5 -14.94 -12.25 35.43
N ILE A 6 -14.20 -12.97 36.28
CA ILE A 6 -12.75 -13.11 36.16
C ILE A 6 -12.39 -14.07 35.02
N LEU A 7 -13.18 -15.13 34.77
CA LEU A 7 -12.95 -16.04 33.63
C LEU A 7 -13.31 -15.40 32.28
N LEU A 8 -14.35 -14.57 32.22
CA LEU A 8 -14.67 -13.73 31.06
C LEU A 8 -13.60 -12.66 30.80
N MET A 9 -13.04 -12.05 31.85
CA MET A 9 -11.88 -11.15 31.71
C MET A 9 -10.62 -11.90 31.26
N ALA A 10 -10.36 -13.11 31.76
CA ALA A 10 -9.20 -13.91 31.37
C ALA A 10 -9.29 -14.42 29.92
N LEU A 11 -10.50 -14.76 29.44
CA LEU A 11 -10.75 -15.08 28.02
C LEU A 11 -10.64 -13.86 27.10
N MET A 12 -10.85 -12.65 27.62
CA MET A 12 -10.55 -11.39 26.91
C MET A 12 -9.04 -11.04 26.94
N LEU A 13 -8.28 -11.57 27.90
CA LEU A 13 -6.86 -11.29 28.12
C LEU A 13 -5.91 -12.33 27.51
N SER A 14 -6.40 -13.52 27.16
CA SER A 14 -5.66 -14.47 26.29
C SER A 14 -5.79 -14.11 24.81
N GLY A 15 -6.16 -12.86 24.50
CA GLY A 15 -5.93 -12.27 23.21
C GLY A 15 -4.43 -12.30 22.96
N ALA A 16 -3.97 -13.39 22.35
CA ALA A 16 -2.69 -13.42 21.67
C ALA A 16 -2.54 -12.08 20.97
N VAL A 17 -1.37 -11.46 21.15
CA VAL A 17 -0.94 -10.33 20.35
C VAL A 17 -0.80 -10.87 18.92
N GLU A 18 -1.93 -11.12 18.25
CA GLU A 18 -1.97 -11.34 16.82
C GLU A 18 -1.51 -10.01 16.23
N ALA A 19 -0.29 -10.01 15.69
CA ALA A 19 0.17 -8.93 14.85
C ALA A 19 -0.90 -8.75 13.77
N SER A 20 -1.63 -7.63 13.84
CA SER A 20 -2.70 -7.37 12.89
C SER A 20 -2.10 -7.37 11.49
N VAL A 21 -2.68 -8.16 10.57
CA VAL A 21 -2.23 -8.24 9.18
C VAL A 21 -2.14 -6.84 8.55
N TYR A 22 -3.00 -5.92 8.98
CA TYR A 22 -2.97 -4.52 8.57
C TYR A 22 -1.71 -3.77 9.04
N LYS A 23 -1.24 -4.00 10.28
CA LYS A 23 -0.02 -3.35 10.79
C LYS A 23 1.23 -3.84 10.06
N ASP A 24 1.27 -5.12 9.70
CA ASP A 24 2.41 -5.65 8.94
C ASP A 24 2.39 -5.15 7.50
N PHE A 25 1.19 -5.01 6.91
CA PHE A 25 1.01 -4.33 5.62
C PHE A 25 1.45 -2.86 5.67
N GLU A 26 1.14 -2.16 6.76
CA GLU A 26 1.54 -0.77 6.99
C GLU A 26 3.06 -0.61 7.08
N LYS A 27 3.76 -1.49 7.81
CA LYS A 27 5.22 -1.48 7.85
C LYS A 27 5.86 -1.62 6.47
N VAL A 28 5.26 -2.40 5.56
CA VAL A 28 5.78 -2.61 4.19
C VAL A 28 5.74 -1.31 3.38
N TRP A 29 4.65 -0.54 3.42
CA TRP A 29 4.65 0.75 2.73
C TRP A 29 5.48 1.82 3.45
N GLU A 30 5.63 1.76 4.77
CA GLU A 30 6.45 2.73 5.52
C GLU A 30 7.92 2.57 5.18
N ALA A 31 8.39 1.32 5.07
CA ALA A 31 9.73 1.01 4.62
C ALA A 31 9.98 1.57 3.21
N ARG A 32 9.04 1.40 2.28
CA ARG A 32 9.15 1.92 0.91
C ARG A 32 9.11 3.45 0.85
N ASP A 33 8.21 4.10 1.59
CA ASP A 33 8.16 5.57 1.70
C ASP A 33 9.48 6.13 2.23
N LYS A 34 10.08 5.48 3.23
CA LYS A 34 11.40 5.86 3.75
C LYS A 34 12.48 5.74 2.68
N THR A 35 12.50 4.65 1.91
CA THR A 35 13.43 4.47 0.79
C THR A 35 13.28 5.60 -0.23
N TYR A 36 12.06 5.91 -0.66
CA TYR A 36 11.83 6.99 -1.63
C TYR A 36 12.27 8.35 -1.12
N ARG A 37 12.00 8.66 0.16
CA ARG A 37 12.47 9.92 0.76
C ARG A 37 13.99 9.99 0.80
N SER A 38 14.67 8.88 1.10
CA SER A 38 16.14 8.85 1.18
C SER A 38 16.83 8.99 -0.18
N GLU A 39 16.21 8.47 -1.24
CA GLU A 39 16.76 8.57 -2.61
C GLU A 39 16.50 9.94 -3.25
N ARG A 40 15.40 10.60 -2.85
CA ARG A 40 14.91 11.82 -3.47
C ARG A 40 15.92 12.95 -3.47
N GLU A 41 16.56 13.24 -2.34
CA GLU A 41 17.53 14.33 -2.23
C GLU A 41 18.69 14.16 -3.22
N THR A 42 19.21 12.94 -3.36
CA THR A 42 20.30 12.65 -4.29
C THR A 42 19.87 12.84 -5.75
N LEU A 43 18.65 12.44 -6.10
CA LEU A 43 18.10 12.62 -7.44
C LEU A 43 17.78 14.09 -7.75
N GLU A 44 17.29 14.85 -6.78
CA GLU A 44 17.04 16.30 -6.93
C GLU A 44 18.35 17.06 -7.20
N VAL A 45 19.40 16.77 -6.43
CA VAL A 45 20.73 17.37 -6.64
C VAL A 45 21.27 16.99 -8.03
N ARG A 46 21.12 15.73 -8.44
CA ARG A 46 21.56 15.28 -9.77
C ARG A 46 20.78 15.94 -10.90
N ALA A 47 19.45 16.01 -10.81
CA ALA A 47 18.61 16.64 -11.82
C ALA A 47 18.95 18.14 -11.96
N LYS A 48 19.08 18.85 -10.84
CA LYS A 48 19.46 20.27 -10.84
C LYS A 48 20.84 20.50 -11.44
N SER A 49 21.86 19.77 -10.97
CA SER A 49 23.24 19.96 -11.47
C SER A 49 23.41 19.59 -12.94
N SER A 50 22.70 18.58 -13.44
CA SER A 50 22.71 18.23 -14.86
C SER A 50 21.98 19.26 -15.73
N ALA A 51 20.85 19.79 -15.27
CA ALA A 51 20.14 20.88 -15.93
C ALA A 51 21.01 22.16 -16.02
N ASP A 52 21.65 22.55 -14.90
CA ASP A 52 22.54 23.72 -14.87
C ASP A 52 23.69 23.59 -15.88
N ARG A 53 24.32 22.41 -15.97
CA ARG A 53 25.37 22.12 -16.96
C ARG A 53 24.85 22.18 -18.39
N ALA A 54 23.70 21.57 -18.66
CA ALA A 54 23.09 21.60 -19.99
C ALA A 54 22.80 23.04 -20.46
N ILE A 55 22.23 23.86 -19.57
CA ILE A 55 21.96 25.28 -19.86
C ILE A 55 23.26 26.02 -20.15
N GLN A 56 24.29 25.85 -19.32
CA GLN A 56 25.59 26.50 -19.54
C GLN A 56 26.22 26.11 -20.87
N ALA A 57 26.32 24.81 -21.16
CA ALA A 57 26.91 24.31 -22.40
C ALA A 57 26.17 24.82 -23.65
N LEU A 58 24.83 24.87 -23.60
CA LEU A 58 24.00 25.40 -24.69
C LEU A 58 24.16 26.91 -24.87
N VAL A 59 24.20 27.69 -23.78
CA VAL A 59 24.41 29.15 -23.82
C VAL A 59 25.80 29.49 -24.37
N MET A 60 26.81 28.71 -24.00
CA MET A 60 28.20 28.91 -24.42
C MET A 60 28.51 28.34 -25.82
N GLY A 61 27.56 27.63 -26.45
CA GLY A 61 27.75 27.00 -27.76
C GLY A 61 28.77 25.86 -27.73
N GLU A 62 28.91 25.18 -26.60
CA GLU A 62 29.86 24.07 -26.42
C GLU A 62 29.42 22.83 -27.19
N ARG A 63 30.39 22.08 -27.72
CA ARG A 63 30.12 20.83 -28.45
C ARG A 63 29.45 19.74 -27.60
N THR A 64 29.56 19.83 -26.27
CA THR A 64 28.98 18.89 -25.31
C THR A 64 27.51 19.17 -24.98
N GLY A 65 26.93 20.29 -25.44
CA GLY A 65 25.58 20.70 -25.04
C GLY A 65 24.49 19.66 -25.31
N GLY A 66 24.61 18.85 -26.36
CA GLY A 66 23.68 17.74 -26.64
C GLY A 66 23.80 16.58 -25.65
N ASP A 67 25.03 16.23 -25.25
CA ASP A 67 25.29 15.18 -24.27
C ASP A 67 24.83 15.62 -22.87
N ASP A 68 25.12 16.87 -22.51
CA ASP A 68 24.68 17.45 -21.23
C ASP A 68 23.15 17.56 -21.14
N LEU A 69 22.48 17.92 -22.25
CA LEU A 69 21.01 17.91 -22.32
C LEU A 69 20.45 16.48 -22.15
N THR A 70 21.05 15.49 -22.79
CA THR A 70 20.63 14.08 -22.64
C THR A 70 20.77 13.60 -21.20
N LEU A 71 21.87 13.99 -20.54
CA LEU A 71 22.09 13.70 -19.13
C LEU A 71 21.03 14.37 -18.24
N ALA A 72 20.71 15.64 -18.50
CA ALA A 72 19.69 16.38 -17.78
C ALA A 72 18.30 15.74 -17.90
N LEU A 73 17.90 15.37 -19.12
CA LEU A 73 16.63 14.69 -19.38
C LEU A 73 16.57 13.32 -18.69
N THR A 74 17.67 12.57 -18.66
CA THR A 74 17.76 11.28 -17.97
C THR A 74 17.65 11.43 -16.44
N ALA A 75 18.28 12.46 -15.89
CA ALA A 75 18.19 12.75 -14.46
C ALA A 75 16.77 13.21 -14.07
N ALA A 76 16.13 14.04 -14.89
CA ALA A 76 14.74 14.47 -14.71
C ALA A 76 13.77 13.27 -14.77
N TRP A 77 13.99 12.32 -15.70
CA TRP A 77 13.23 11.07 -15.76
C TRP A 77 13.34 10.29 -14.45
N SER A 78 14.56 10.03 -13.99
CA SER A 78 14.82 9.22 -12.79
C SER A 78 14.18 9.83 -11.55
N LEU A 79 14.30 11.15 -11.38
CA LEU A 79 13.63 11.88 -10.30
C LEU A 79 12.10 11.73 -10.41
N SER A 80 11.55 11.91 -11.62
CA SER A 80 10.11 11.86 -11.85
C SER A 80 9.55 10.44 -11.68
N GLU A 81 10.33 9.40 -11.96
CA GLU A 81 10.00 8.02 -11.66
C GLU A 81 9.85 7.80 -10.15
N LEU A 82 10.82 8.28 -9.36
CA LEU A 82 10.74 8.20 -7.91
C LEU A 82 9.52 8.95 -7.36
N VAL A 83 9.22 10.13 -7.92
CA VAL A 83 8.03 10.91 -7.57
C VAL A 83 6.75 10.15 -7.90
N GLY A 84 6.65 9.53 -9.08
CA GLY A 84 5.49 8.73 -9.49
C GLY A 84 5.25 7.53 -8.57
N ARG A 85 6.32 6.84 -8.17
CA ARG A 85 6.26 5.77 -7.15
C ARG A 85 5.71 6.32 -5.84
N GLY A 86 6.28 7.40 -5.31
CA GLY A 86 5.86 8.01 -4.05
C GLY A 86 4.40 8.47 -4.03
N GLN A 87 3.93 9.12 -5.10
CA GLN A 87 2.54 9.58 -5.22
C GLN A 87 1.55 8.41 -5.24
N THR A 88 1.89 7.34 -5.96
CA THR A 88 1.05 6.14 -6.07
C THR A 88 0.95 5.41 -4.73
N LEU A 89 2.08 5.30 -4.02
CA LEU A 89 2.12 4.73 -2.67
C LEU A 89 1.33 5.57 -1.67
N TYR A 90 1.39 6.90 -1.76
CA TYR A 90 0.60 7.79 -0.93
C TYR A 90 -0.91 7.60 -1.17
N ALA A 91 -1.34 7.55 -2.43
CA ALA A 91 -2.74 7.30 -2.78
C ALA A 91 -3.25 5.96 -2.25
N LEU A 92 -2.40 4.91 -2.24
CA LEU A 92 -2.75 3.64 -1.60
C LEU A 92 -3.00 3.81 -0.10
N ARG A 93 -2.14 4.55 0.60
CA ARG A 93 -2.27 4.76 2.05
C ARG A 93 -3.58 5.46 2.38
N GLU A 94 -3.95 6.48 1.61
CA GLU A 94 -5.23 7.17 1.75
C GLU A 94 -6.41 6.20 1.53
N HIS A 95 -6.37 5.40 0.46
CA HIS A 95 -7.38 4.39 0.17
C HIS A 95 -7.51 3.36 1.31
N MET A 96 -6.38 2.90 1.84
CA MET A 96 -6.33 1.85 2.85
C MET A 96 -6.64 2.34 4.27
N ALA A 97 -6.64 3.66 4.52
CA ALA A 97 -7.04 4.22 5.82
C ALA A 97 -8.46 3.80 6.24
N ALA A 98 -9.37 3.62 5.26
CA ALA A 98 -10.73 3.14 5.49
C ALA A 98 -10.86 1.61 5.59
N ARG A 99 -9.75 0.86 5.48
CA ARG A 99 -9.70 -0.62 5.46
C ARG A 99 -10.71 -1.26 4.49
N PRO A 100 -10.70 -0.84 3.21
CA PRO A 100 -11.71 -1.22 2.22
C PRO A 100 -11.80 -2.74 2.04
N SER A 101 -12.94 -3.18 1.49
CA SER A 101 -13.11 -4.57 1.04
C SER A 101 -12.23 -4.86 -0.17
N LEU A 102 -12.01 -6.15 -0.47
CA LEU A 102 -11.26 -6.58 -1.65
C LEU A 102 -11.84 -5.95 -2.94
N ALA A 103 -13.16 -6.03 -3.12
CA ALA A 103 -13.83 -5.49 -4.29
C ALA A 103 -13.61 -3.97 -4.46
N LEU A 104 -13.62 -3.21 -3.36
CA LEU A 104 -13.33 -1.76 -3.41
C LEU A 104 -11.86 -1.48 -3.77
N SER A 105 -10.93 -2.32 -3.32
CA SER A 105 -9.51 -2.19 -3.68
C SER A 105 -9.20 -2.61 -5.10
N GLU A 106 -9.87 -3.63 -5.63
CA GLU A 106 -9.80 -4.01 -7.04
C GLU A 106 -10.34 -2.89 -7.94
N ALA A 107 -11.49 -2.31 -7.59
CA ALA A 107 -12.05 -1.17 -8.32
C ALA A 107 -11.12 0.05 -8.28
N TRP A 108 -10.52 0.33 -7.13
CA TRP A 108 -9.53 1.40 -6.98
C TRP A 108 -8.28 1.17 -7.85
N LEU A 109 -7.75 -0.06 -7.88
CA LEU A 109 -6.62 -0.43 -8.74
C LEU A 109 -6.95 -0.22 -10.22
N GLN A 110 -8.13 -0.66 -10.67
CA GLN A 110 -8.56 -0.43 -12.06
C GLN A 110 -8.66 1.06 -12.38
N GLY A 111 -9.23 1.87 -11.48
CA GLY A 111 -9.27 3.32 -11.63
C GLY A 111 -7.88 3.95 -11.77
N LYS A 112 -6.88 3.43 -11.03
CA LYS A 112 -5.48 3.89 -11.14
C LYS A 112 -4.82 3.46 -12.44
N ILE A 113 -5.11 2.27 -12.93
CA ILE A 113 -4.64 1.79 -14.25
C ILE A 113 -5.21 2.67 -15.36
N ASP A 114 -6.50 3.01 -15.31
CA ASP A 114 -7.13 3.87 -16.31
C ASP A 114 -6.61 5.32 -16.24
N GLU A 115 -6.33 5.83 -15.03
CA GLU A 115 -5.65 7.11 -14.85
C GLU A 115 -4.27 7.12 -15.54
N LEU A 116 -3.49 6.04 -15.40
CA LEU A 116 -2.19 5.91 -16.07
C LEU A 116 -2.33 5.79 -17.59
N ARG A 117 -3.30 5.04 -18.10
CA ARG A 117 -3.57 4.96 -19.54
C ARG A 117 -3.90 6.33 -20.13
N ARG A 118 -4.71 7.14 -19.43
CA ARG A 118 -5.01 8.51 -19.86
C ARG A 118 -3.74 9.37 -19.89
N LYS A 119 -2.93 9.36 -18.83
CA LYS A 119 -1.66 10.10 -18.79
C LYS A 119 -0.69 9.64 -19.88
N ALA A 120 -0.64 8.34 -20.18
CA ALA A 120 0.15 7.81 -21.28
C ALA A 120 -0.33 8.35 -22.64
N GLY A 121 -1.64 8.39 -22.88
CA GLY A 121 -2.21 8.99 -24.09
C GLY A 121 -1.92 10.49 -24.21
N GLU A 122 -1.96 11.24 -23.11
CA GLU A 122 -1.54 12.66 -23.08
C GLU A 122 -0.05 12.81 -23.42
N ALA A 123 0.80 11.90 -22.95
CA ALA A 123 2.22 11.88 -23.29
C ALA A 123 2.47 11.53 -24.76
N ASP A 124 1.72 10.57 -25.32
CA ASP A 124 1.80 10.21 -26.74
C ASP A 124 1.40 11.38 -27.64
N LEU A 125 0.40 12.17 -27.25
CA LEU A 125 -0.02 13.37 -27.98
C LEU A 125 1.08 14.45 -27.97
N ILE A 126 1.67 14.73 -26.80
CA ILE A 126 2.77 15.69 -26.69
C ILE A 126 3.97 15.25 -27.54
N GLU A 127 4.34 13.97 -27.49
CA GLU A 127 5.41 13.42 -28.34
C GLU A 127 5.11 13.58 -29.84
N GLY A 128 3.88 13.30 -30.25
CA GLY A 128 3.43 13.49 -31.63
C GLY A 128 3.49 14.95 -32.07
N GLU A 129 3.07 15.88 -31.22
CA GLU A 129 3.20 17.32 -31.49
C GLU A 129 4.67 17.72 -31.63
N MET A 130 5.55 17.22 -30.76
CA MET A 130 6.97 17.55 -30.80
C MET A 130 7.68 17.08 -32.08
N GLU A 131 7.36 15.90 -32.60
CA GLU A 131 7.93 15.41 -33.87
C GLU A 131 7.47 16.27 -35.06
N ILE A 132 6.23 16.77 -35.05
CA ILE A 132 5.71 17.69 -36.11
C ILE A 132 6.41 19.06 -36.06
N LEU A 133 6.82 19.46 -34.86
CA LEU A 133 7.40 20.77 -34.57
C LEU A 133 8.92 20.82 -34.78
N LYS A 134 9.56 19.66 -34.85
CA LYS A 134 11.00 19.49 -35.11
C LYS A 134 11.40 20.12 -36.45
N GLY A 135 12.34 21.07 -36.42
CA GLY A 135 12.87 21.71 -37.62
C GLY A 135 11.98 22.79 -38.25
N ARG A 136 10.92 23.23 -37.55
CA ARG A 136 10.18 24.44 -37.96
C ARG A 136 10.88 25.69 -37.43
N ASP A 137 11.14 26.65 -38.31
CA ASP A 137 11.78 27.94 -37.98
C ASP A 137 11.00 28.78 -36.96
N THR A 138 9.74 28.44 -36.70
CA THR A 138 8.85 29.16 -35.78
C THR A 138 8.99 28.78 -34.32
N ILE A 139 9.78 27.75 -33.99
CA ILE A 139 9.93 27.26 -32.60
C ILE A 139 11.34 27.54 -32.11
N SER A 140 11.43 28.20 -30.96
CA SER A 140 12.72 28.43 -30.34
C SER A 140 13.27 27.12 -29.77
N VAL A 141 14.60 26.96 -29.83
CA VAL A 141 15.29 25.81 -29.21
C VAL A 141 14.92 25.67 -27.73
N GLN A 142 14.72 26.80 -27.03
CA GLN A 142 14.28 26.82 -25.64
C GLN A 142 12.89 26.20 -25.44
N GLN A 143 11.92 26.54 -26.31
CA GLN A 143 10.58 25.95 -26.25
C GLN A 143 10.62 24.44 -26.50
N TRP A 144 11.44 24.00 -27.46
CA TRP A 144 11.60 22.59 -27.77
C TRP A 144 12.25 21.80 -26.62
N ILE A 145 13.28 22.36 -25.99
CA ILE A 145 13.92 21.77 -24.80
C ILE A 145 12.93 21.68 -23.62
N GLY A 146 12.16 22.74 -23.37
CA GLY A 146 11.15 22.73 -22.30
C GLY A 146 10.07 21.66 -22.52
N ALA A 147 9.65 21.45 -23.77
CA ALA A 147 8.72 20.37 -24.12
C ALA A 147 9.34 18.98 -23.89
N LEU A 148 10.62 18.78 -24.24
CA LEU A 148 11.34 17.53 -23.99
C LEU A 148 11.47 17.23 -22.51
N GLU A 149 11.77 18.24 -21.70
CA GLU A 149 11.84 18.12 -20.25
C GLU A 149 10.48 17.69 -19.69
N GLN A 150 9.41 18.39 -20.07
CA GLN A 150 8.05 18.05 -19.63
C GLN A 150 7.66 16.62 -20.01
N LEU A 151 7.93 16.21 -21.26
CA LEU A 151 7.66 14.86 -21.73
C LEU A 151 8.48 13.82 -20.94
N SER A 152 9.77 14.06 -20.73
CA SER A 152 10.65 13.19 -19.95
C SER A 152 10.15 13.01 -18.51
N MET A 153 9.79 14.11 -17.84
CA MET A 153 9.24 14.07 -16.49
C MET A 153 7.93 13.30 -16.43
N MET A 154 6.99 13.58 -17.35
CA MET A 154 5.70 12.91 -17.41
C MET A 154 5.84 11.41 -17.64
N ARG A 155 6.69 10.99 -18.58
CA ARG A 155 6.97 9.58 -18.85
C ARG A 155 7.66 8.90 -17.67
N GLY A 156 8.60 9.59 -17.02
CA GLY A 156 9.21 9.13 -15.76
C GLY A 156 8.15 8.87 -14.69
N THR A 157 7.26 9.83 -14.42
CA THR A 157 6.15 9.68 -13.47
C THR A 157 5.23 8.50 -13.82
N ILE A 158 4.85 8.34 -15.10
CA ILE A 158 4.03 7.21 -15.56
C ILE A 158 4.73 5.88 -15.29
N SER A 159 6.02 5.77 -15.66
CA SER A 159 6.85 4.58 -15.42
C SER A 159 6.90 4.22 -13.93
N GLY A 160 7.16 5.23 -13.09
CA GLY A 160 7.25 5.05 -11.65
C GLY A 160 5.94 4.63 -11.02
N SER A 161 4.84 5.27 -11.41
CA SER A 161 3.51 4.90 -10.96
C SER A 161 3.11 3.49 -11.39
N ALA A 162 3.42 3.08 -12.63
CA ALA A 162 3.13 1.74 -13.12
C ALA A 162 3.93 0.68 -12.35
N ALA A 163 5.22 0.92 -12.11
CA ALA A 163 6.08 0.04 -11.32
C ALA A 163 5.55 -0.11 -9.89
N GLU A 164 5.12 0.99 -9.27
CA GLU A 164 4.56 0.94 -7.92
C GLU A 164 3.20 0.26 -7.88
N LEU A 165 2.31 0.49 -8.86
CA LEU A 165 1.02 -0.21 -8.92
C LEU A 165 1.18 -1.73 -9.01
N ALA A 166 2.16 -2.23 -9.75
CA ALA A 166 2.44 -3.67 -9.83
C ALA A 166 2.83 -4.25 -8.45
N LEU A 167 3.66 -3.53 -7.69
CA LEU A 167 4.01 -3.91 -6.32
C LEU A 167 2.81 -3.85 -5.38
N ILE A 168 1.97 -2.82 -5.54
CA ILE A 168 0.75 -2.65 -4.75
C ILE A 168 -0.23 -3.78 -5.01
N GLU A 169 -0.44 -4.17 -6.26
CA GLU A 169 -1.32 -5.29 -6.64
C GLU A 169 -0.88 -6.59 -5.94
N GLN A 170 0.42 -6.92 -6.02
CA GLN A 170 0.98 -8.08 -5.33
C GLN A 170 0.76 -8.01 -3.82
N ASN A 171 1.04 -6.86 -3.22
CA ASN A 171 0.94 -6.64 -1.78
C ASN A 171 -0.52 -6.70 -1.30
N LEU A 172 -1.47 -6.09 -2.03
CA LEU A 172 -2.90 -6.12 -1.71
C LEU A 172 -3.46 -7.55 -1.79
N SER A 173 -3.08 -8.30 -2.82
CA SER A 173 -3.46 -9.70 -2.95
C SER A 173 -2.93 -10.54 -1.77
N SER A 174 -1.69 -10.31 -1.33
CA SER A 174 -1.14 -10.95 -0.13
C SER A 174 -1.91 -10.56 1.14
N TYR A 175 -2.16 -9.26 1.32
CA TYR A 175 -2.90 -8.70 2.45
C TYR A 175 -4.30 -9.31 2.58
N TYR A 176 -5.09 -9.33 1.50
CA TYR A 176 -6.46 -9.85 1.57
C TYR A 176 -6.50 -11.37 1.80
N ARG A 177 -5.53 -12.13 1.28
CA ARG A 177 -5.38 -13.56 1.61
C ARG A 177 -5.09 -13.76 3.09
N ALA A 178 -4.14 -13.01 3.64
CA ALA A 178 -3.78 -13.11 5.06
C ALA A 178 -4.94 -12.66 5.98
N ARG A 179 -5.65 -11.58 5.62
CA ARG A 179 -6.82 -11.07 6.36
C ARG A 179 -7.96 -12.09 6.39
N ALA A 180 -8.20 -12.81 5.30
CA ALA A 180 -9.20 -13.88 5.27
C ALA A 180 -8.81 -15.03 6.22
N GLY A 181 -7.52 -15.37 6.30
CA GLY A 181 -6.99 -16.34 7.27
C GLY A 181 -7.20 -15.90 8.72
N GLU A 182 -6.80 -14.68 9.07
CA GLU A 182 -7.00 -14.09 10.41
C GLU A 182 -8.48 -14.13 10.82
N GLN A 183 -9.38 -13.82 9.89
CA GLN A 183 -10.82 -13.86 10.16
C GLN A 183 -11.35 -15.29 10.37
N ALA A 184 -10.85 -16.27 9.60
CA ALA A 184 -11.23 -17.67 9.77
C ALA A 184 -10.72 -18.26 11.10
N ASP A 185 -9.49 -17.94 11.49
CA ASP A 185 -8.90 -18.41 12.74
C ASP A 185 -9.58 -17.76 13.95
N ARG A 186 -9.91 -16.47 13.86
CA ARG A 186 -10.74 -15.80 14.86
C ARG A 186 -12.13 -16.43 15.01
N GLN A 187 -12.79 -16.80 13.90
CA GLN A 187 -14.08 -17.48 13.95
C GLN A 187 -13.96 -18.87 14.59
N ARG A 188 -12.92 -19.63 14.28
CA ARG A 188 -12.64 -20.94 14.90
C ARG A 188 -12.39 -20.82 16.39
N LEU A 189 -11.63 -19.80 16.82
CA LEU A 189 -11.37 -19.53 18.23
C LEU A 189 -12.65 -19.14 18.98
N ILE A 190 -13.49 -18.29 18.40
CA ILE A 190 -14.80 -17.96 18.99
C ILE A 190 -15.67 -19.22 19.08
N ALA A 191 -15.72 -20.03 18.02
CA ALA A 191 -16.49 -21.26 18.01
C ALA A 191 -16.00 -22.26 19.07
N SER A 192 -14.68 -22.45 19.23
CA SER A 192 -14.11 -23.35 20.24
C SER A 192 -14.38 -22.87 21.67
N VAL A 193 -14.31 -21.56 21.91
CA VAL A 193 -14.69 -20.95 23.20
C VAL A 193 -16.17 -21.17 23.51
N LEU A 194 -17.07 -20.97 22.53
CA LEU A 194 -18.50 -21.20 22.70
C LEU A 194 -18.80 -22.69 22.97
N VAL A 195 -18.14 -23.60 22.27
CA VAL A 195 -18.24 -25.05 22.52
C VAL A 195 -17.76 -25.38 23.94
N GLY A 196 -16.60 -24.87 24.35
CA GLY A 196 -16.06 -25.07 25.70
C GLY A 196 -16.99 -24.54 26.81
N LEU A 197 -17.56 -23.35 26.62
CA LEU A 197 -18.56 -22.77 27.51
C LEU A 197 -19.82 -23.65 27.59
N SER A 198 -20.32 -24.13 26.45
CA SER A 198 -21.49 -25.01 26.41
C SER A 198 -21.27 -26.33 27.15
N ALA A 199 -20.07 -26.92 27.02
CA ALA A 199 -19.69 -28.15 27.72
C ALA A 199 -19.57 -27.92 29.24
N ALA A 200 -18.98 -26.80 29.67
CA ALA A 200 -18.88 -26.44 31.08
C ALA A 200 -20.26 -26.24 31.73
N VAL A 201 -21.18 -25.57 31.02
CA VAL A 201 -22.58 -25.39 31.48
C VAL A 201 -23.30 -26.73 31.61
N ARG A 202 -23.18 -27.61 30.61
CA ARG A 202 -23.77 -28.96 30.65
C ARG A 202 -23.22 -29.81 31.80
N SER A 203 -21.90 -29.77 32.02
CA SER A 203 -21.27 -30.47 33.15
C SER A 203 -21.86 -30.00 34.49
N LYS A 204 -22.04 -28.68 34.68
CA LYS A 204 -22.65 -28.15 35.91
C LYS A 204 -24.14 -28.48 36.06
N GLN A 205 -24.88 -28.52 34.97
CA GLN A 205 -26.27 -28.98 34.99
C GLN A 205 -26.36 -30.48 35.35
N ASN A 206 -25.49 -31.31 34.78
CA ASN A 206 -25.45 -32.73 35.10
C ASN A 206 -25.04 -32.98 36.56
N ASP A 207 -24.04 -32.25 37.07
CA ASP A 207 -23.67 -32.28 38.50
C ASP A 207 -24.86 -31.91 39.40
N PHE A 208 -25.60 -30.86 39.04
CA PHE A 208 -26.78 -30.43 39.79
C PHE A 208 -27.90 -31.46 39.74
N GLN A 209 -28.22 -31.98 38.55
CA GLN A 209 -29.23 -33.03 38.38
C GLN A 209 -28.86 -34.28 39.17
N HIS A 210 -27.60 -34.72 39.10
CA HIS A 210 -27.13 -35.88 39.85
C HIS A 210 -27.24 -35.66 41.37
N ARG A 211 -26.82 -34.49 41.87
CA ARG A 211 -26.98 -34.13 43.29
C ARG A 211 -28.44 -34.10 43.72
N SER A 212 -29.31 -33.51 42.89
CA SER A 212 -30.75 -33.44 43.18
C SER A 212 -31.42 -34.82 43.19
N ALA A 213 -31.01 -35.72 42.29
CA ALA A 213 -31.47 -37.10 42.26
C ALA A 213 -31.01 -37.90 43.50
N VAL A 214 -29.75 -37.71 43.94
CA VAL A 214 -29.22 -38.35 45.16
C VAL A 214 -29.91 -37.81 46.41
N CYS A 215 -30.16 -36.50 46.49
CA CYS A 215 -30.99 -35.89 47.55
C CYS A 215 -32.38 -36.52 47.63
N ALA A 216 -33.05 -36.65 46.48
CA ALA A 216 -34.41 -37.17 46.41
C ALA A 216 -34.50 -38.66 46.79
N SER A 217 -33.48 -39.46 46.46
CA SER A 217 -33.48 -40.90 46.76
C SER A 217 -32.98 -41.26 48.16
N THR A 218 -32.08 -40.45 48.75
CA THR A 218 -31.45 -40.77 50.05
C THR A 218 -31.88 -39.86 51.20
N GLY A 219 -32.59 -38.77 50.92
CA GLY A 219 -33.05 -37.80 51.92
C GLY A 219 -31.94 -36.94 52.55
N ARG A 220 -30.67 -37.08 52.13
CA ARG A 220 -29.54 -36.27 52.61
C ARG A 220 -28.89 -35.49 51.48
N CYS A 221 -28.82 -34.17 51.65
CA CYS A 221 -28.30 -33.23 50.66
C CYS A 221 -26.88 -32.75 50.95
N THR A 222 -25.97 -33.67 51.28
CA THR A 222 -24.57 -33.33 51.54
C THR A 222 -23.67 -34.30 50.79
N VAL A 223 -22.84 -33.76 49.90
CA VAL A 223 -21.74 -34.49 49.26
C VAL A 223 -20.47 -34.20 50.07
N ARG A 224 -19.69 -35.23 50.39
CA ARG A 224 -18.33 -35.09 50.93
C ARG A 224 -17.39 -34.47 49.91
#